data_AF-A0A495VUW3-F1
#
_entry.id   AF-A0A495VUW3-F1
#
_cell.length_a   1.000
_cell.length_b   1.000
_cell.length_c   1.000
_cell.angle_alpha   90.00
_cell.angle_beta   90.00
_cell.angle_gamma   90.00
#
_symmetry.space_group_name_H-M   'P 1'
#
loop_
_entity.id
_entity.type
_entity.pdbx_description
1 polymer ?
#
loop_
_entity_poly.entity_id
_entity_poly.type
_entity_poly.pdbx_seq_one_letter_code
_entity_poly.pdbx_strand_id
1 'polypeptide(L)' 'MLEAIAQWWDGVELWLAQLPFPFQFALLMAVLLPLCLGAARLIDRLVDNVSSRFNPAPPLDVPAEPDKVDAGVPS' A
#
# COMPACT_ATOMS: atom_id res chain seq x y z
N MET A 1 3.57 8.07 31.03
CA MET A 1 3.64 7.26 29.78
C MET A 1 4.26 8.04 28.64
N LEU A 2 3.70 9.20 28.25
CA LEU A 2 4.24 10.05 27.18
C LEU A 2 5.68 10.51 27.47
N GLU A 3 6.01 10.85 28.72
CA GLU A 3 7.37 11.23 29.13
C GLU A 3 8.40 10.10 28.97
N ALA A 4 8.00 8.86 29.23
CA ALA A 4 8.88 7.71 29.06
C ALA A 4 9.17 7.45 27.57
N ILE A 5 8.17 7.66 26.72
CA ILE A 5 8.32 7.60 25.27
C ILE A 5 9.20 8.75 24.77
N ALA A 6 9.01 9.96 25.28
CA ALA A 6 9.82 11.12 24.93
C ALA A 6 11.30 10.92 25.28
N GLN A 7 11.59 10.40 26.49
CA GLN A 7 12.96 10.10 26.91
C GLN A 7 13.61 9.00 26.07
N TRP A 8 12.85 7.96 25.70
CA TRP A 8 13.33 6.92 24.80
C TRP A 8 13.62 7.48 23.40
N TRP A 9 12.73 8.35 22.89
CA TRP A 9 12.89 9.01 21.60
C TRP A 9 14.10 9.96 21.59
N ASP A 10 14.35 10.70 22.67
CA ASP A 10 15.56 11.53 22.83
C ASP A 10 16.85 10.70 22.67
N GLY A 11 16.88 9.48 23.24
CA GLY A 11 17.97 8.54 23.01
C GLY A 11 18.10 8.07 21.55
N VAL A 12 16.97 7.90 20.85
CA VAL A 12 16.97 7.59 19.41
C VAL A 12 17.47 8.77 18.59
N GLU A 13 17.08 9.99 18.93
CA GLU A 13 17.56 11.22 18.28
C GLU A 13 19.07 11.37 18.43
N LEU A 14 19.61 11.15 19.64
CA LEU A 14 21.05 11.17 19.88
C LEU A 14 21.80 10.06 19.13
N TRP A 15 21.21 8.87 19.01
CA TRP A 15 21.77 7.78 18.21
C TRP A 15 21.76 8.07 16.71
N LEU A 16 20.70 8.70 16.19
CA LEU A 16 20.65 9.12 14.79
C LEU A 16 21.63 10.26 14.51
N ALA A 17 21.72 11.24 15.40
CA ALA A 17 22.56 12.43 15.22
C ALA A 17 24.07 12.11 15.17
N GLN A 18 24.51 11.06 15.86
CA GLN A 18 25.91 10.60 15.83
C GLN A 18 26.27 9.78 14.57
N LEU A 19 25.30 9.36 13.76
CA LEU A 19 25.56 8.59 12.54
C LEU A 19 26.11 9.51 11.42
N PRO A 20 27.04 9.00 10.59
CA PRO A 20 27.43 9.67 9.36
C PRO A 20 26.25 9.85 8.39
N PHE A 21 26.25 10.94 7.62
CA PHE A 21 25.17 11.32 6.69
C PHE A 21 24.65 10.18 5.77
N PRO A 22 25.51 9.33 5.16
CA PRO A 22 25.02 8.23 4.32
C PRO A 22 24.12 7.24 5.07
N PHE A 23 24.42 6.96 6.33
CA PHE A 23 23.63 6.03 7.15
C PHE A 23 22.29 6.65 7.57
N GLN A 24 22.28 7.94 7.93
CA GLN A 24 21.02 8.67 8.22
C GLN A 24 20.09 8.65 7.02
N PHE A 25 20.62 8.96 5.83
CA PHE A 25 19.83 8.94 4.60
C PHE A 25 19.34 7.54 4.25
N ALA A 26 20.19 6.51 4.39
CA ALA A 26 19.79 5.13 4.16
C ALA A 26 18.66 4.69 5.11
N LEU A 27 18.75 5.04 6.40
CA LEU A 27 17.69 4.75 7.38
C LEU A 27 16.40 5.51 7.05
N LEU A 28 16.50 6.79 6.70
CA LEU A 28 15.35 7.58 6.28
C LEU A 28 14.69 6.95 5.05
N MET A 29 15.45 6.59 4.03
CA MET A 29 14.91 5.92 2.85
C MET A 29 14.33 4.54 3.20
N ALA A 30 14.97 3.77 4.08
CA ALA A 30 14.51 2.45 4.48
C ALA A 30 13.25 2.47 5.36
N VAL A 31 12.96 3.55 6.07
CA VAL A 31 11.80 3.66 6.97
C VAL A 31 10.69 4.53 6.36
N LEU A 32 11.03 5.71 5.84
CA LEU A 32 10.06 6.68 5.34
C LEU A 32 9.39 6.22 4.04
N LEU A 33 10.13 5.62 3.09
CA LEU A 33 9.51 5.08 1.87
C LEU A 33 8.48 4.00 2.18
N PRO A 34 8.79 2.92 2.91
CA PRO A 34 7.80 1.90 3.20
C PRO A 34 6.67 2.43 4.09
N LEU A 35 6.93 3.40 4.97
CA LEU A 35 5.87 4.07 5.72
C LEU A 35 4.91 4.82 4.79
N CYS A 36 5.44 5.56 3.82
CA CYS A 36 4.64 6.28 2.81
C CYS A 36 3.86 5.31 1.93
N LEU A 37 4.51 4.25 1.42
CA LEU A 37 3.86 3.21 0.64
C LEU A 37 2.80 2.46 1.45
N GLY A 38 3.06 2.23 2.74
CA GLY A 38 2.12 1.62 3.67
C GLY A 38 0.91 2.50 3.91
N ALA A 39 1.11 3.80 4.11
CA ALA A 39 0.04 4.79 4.27
C ALA A 39 -0.80 4.90 3.00
N ALA A 40 -0.17 4.99 1.82
CA ALA A 40 -0.87 4.99 0.54
C ALA A 40 -1.76 3.74 0.38
N ARG A 41 -1.19 2.54 0.61
CA ARG A 41 -1.97 1.29 0.57
C ARG A 41 -3.09 1.24 1.60
N LEU A 42 -2.89 1.83 2.78
CA LEU A 42 -3.93 1.89 3.81
C LEU A 42 -5.09 2.79 3.35
N ILE A 43 -4.77 3.93 2.74
CA ILE A 43 -5.76 4.85 2.18
C ILE A 43 -6.51 4.15 1.03
N ASP A 44 -5.81 3.52 0.10
CA ASP A 44 -6.44 2.80 -1.02
C ASP A 44 -7.41 1.72 -0.51
N ARG A 45 -6.99 0.92 0.47
CA ARG A 45 -7.86 -0.10 1.10
C ARG A 45 -9.06 0.51 1.81
N LEU A 46 -8.87 1.64 2.48
CA LEU A 46 -9.95 2.34 3.15
C LEU A 46 -10.97 2.85 2.13
N VAL A 47 -10.49 3.42 1.03
CA VAL A 47 -11.31 3.90 -0.09
C VAL A 47 -12.07 2.75 -0.74
N ASP A 48 -11.43 1.62 -1.03
CA ASP A 48 -12.07 0.43 -1.61
C ASP A 48 -13.14 -0.17 -0.67
N ASN A 49 -12.86 -0.22 0.63
CA ASN A 49 -13.81 -0.71 1.63
C ASN A 49 -15.02 0.23 1.78
N VAL A 50 -14.78 1.55 1.71
CA VAL A 50 -15.84 2.55 1.75
C VAL A 50 -16.66 2.53 0.46
N SER A 51 -16.03 2.47 -0.70
CA SER A 51 -16.70 2.47 -2.01
C SER A 51 -17.58 1.22 -2.19
N SER A 52 -17.08 0.03 -1.83
CA SER A 52 -17.87 -1.21 -1.84
C SER A 52 -19.05 -1.19 -0.86
N ARG A 53 -18.92 -0.49 0.27
CA ARG A 53 -20.02 -0.31 1.23
C ARG A 53 -21.13 0.58 0.66
N PHE A 54 -20.78 1.59 -0.13
CA PHE A 54 -21.73 2.58 -0.65
C PHE A 54 -22.26 2.26 -2.07
N ASN A 55 -21.55 1.47 -2.87
CA ASN A 55 -21.98 1.07 -4.21
C ASN A 55 -21.69 -0.41 -4.46
N PRO A 56 -22.64 -1.32 -4.19
CA PRO A 56 -22.57 -2.67 -4.74
C PRO A 56 -22.56 -2.53 -6.26
N ALA A 57 -21.44 -2.87 -6.90
CA ALA A 57 -21.31 -2.75 -8.35
C ALA A 57 -22.45 -3.53 -9.03
N PRO A 58 -23.20 -2.90 -9.95
CA PRO A 58 -24.10 -3.64 -10.84
C PRO A 58 -23.29 -4.73 -11.56
N PRO A 59 -23.85 -5.93 -11.77
CA PRO A 59 -23.17 -6.97 -12.55
C PRO A 59 -22.76 -6.35 -13.88
N LEU A 60 -21.46 -6.28 -14.15
CA LEU A 60 -21.02 -5.98 -15.49
C LEU A 60 -21.41 -7.19 -16.31
N ASP A 61 -22.43 -7.05 -17.15
CA ASP A 61 -22.76 -8.02 -18.19
C ASP A 61 -21.50 -8.17 -19.03
N VAL A 62 -20.67 -9.17 -18.69
CA VAL A 62 -19.56 -9.62 -19.51
C VAL A 62 -20.24 -10.05 -20.82
N PRO A 63 -20.00 -9.35 -21.95
CA PRO A 63 -20.54 -9.80 -23.22
C PRO A 63 -20.06 -11.23 -23.42
N ALA A 64 -21.01 -12.13 -23.64
CA ALA A 64 -20.80 -13.57 -23.71
C ALA A 64 -19.50 -13.89 -24.43
N GLU A 65 -18.69 -14.75 -23.80
CA GLU A 65 -17.49 -15.35 -24.36
C GLU A 65 -17.70 -15.62 -25.86
N PRO A 66 -16.82 -15.11 -26.75
CA PRO A 66 -17.06 -15.21 -28.18
C PRO A 66 -17.26 -16.67 -28.54
N ASP A 67 -18.44 -16.94 -29.09
CA ASP A 67 -18.87 -18.23 -29.60
C ASP A 67 -17.69 -18.93 -30.27
N LYS A 68 -17.32 -20.08 -29.73
CA LYS A 68 -16.26 -20.92 -30.28
C LYS A 68 -16.76 -21.37 -31.64
N VAL A 69 -16.40 -20.64 -32.69
CA VAL A 69 -16.64 -21.04 -34.07
C VAL A 69 -16.13 -22.47 -34.24
N ASP A 70 -17.07 -23.41 -34.40
CA ASP A 70 -16.82 -24.82 -34.66
C ASP A 70 -16.07 -24.95 -35.99
N ALA A 71 -14.74 -24.89 -35.92
CA ALA A 71 -13.85 -25.29 -36.99
C ALA A 71 -13.86 -26.83 -37.08
N GLY A 72 -14.95 -27.41 -37.56
CA GLY A 72 -15.11 -28.86 -37.50
C GLY A 72 -16.26 -29.47 -38.29
N VAL A 73 -16.54 -29.05 -39.52
CA VAL A 73 -17.22 -29.93 -40.50
C VAL A 73 -16.64 -29.72 -41.90
N PRO A 74 -15.82 -30.65 -42.43
CA PRO A 74 -15.54 -30.70 -43.86
C PRO A 74 -16.76 -31.26 -44.60
N SER A 75 -17.26 -30.52 -45.59
CA SER A 75 -18.23 -31.02 -46.57
C SER A 75 -17.54 -31.47 -47.85
#